data_AF-A0A955XYM8-F1
#
_entry.id   AF-A0A955XYM8-F1
#
_cell.length_a   1.000
_cell.length_b   1.000
_cell.length_c   1.000
_cell.angle_alpha   90.00
_cell.angle_beta   90.00
_cell.angle_gamma   90.00
#
_symmetry.space_group_name_H-M   'P 1'
#
loop_
_entity.id
_entity.type
_entity.pdbx_description
1 polymer ?
#
loop_
_entity_poly.entity_id
_entity_poly.type
_entity_poly.pdbx_seq_one_letter_code
_entity_poly.pdbx_strand_id
1 'polypeptide(L)'
;MASLCYKDAAGTGRRYELAHRAAIGRHPAQDIQVLDRVVSKEHALVEFREGGYWVTDVGSRNGTYLNGKRIDGSRSLTDGDEITIGSTTIRFEAVSPRESLADRVTVHGGVESAIRTRMSTREALGFLPESNISDIEVLRADYEKLRIANELNQALSLEFDLDQLLHKILDRAFTIFRCDRGVILIQDETTNMFVPFAARLRKNRDATENIRISETILREVIEKHQAILSSDAMMDSRFQGSHSIIMEGIRSTMSVPLLYQDKLLGIIHLDSQVAAGAFSEKDLHLLSGFARQAAISIEHASLITRMRAEALNREKLGRLLSPELVDAVIEGTMDIRKGGDLKRATVMFADIRGFTPMSERYPPQEIVAMLNEYFEIMVDVVFQTGGTLDKFIGDAIMAIWGAPFSKKDDAFRAVAAAMEMQGAMMEFNETRRQDGQEAIRVGIGLSTGEAVAGYMGSSRALHYTVVGDAVNTAARVCDVAGPGQVVVTRATAEEIGDRIEVRAL
;
A
#
# COMPACT_ATOMS: atom_id res chain seq x y z
N MET A 1 14.98 13.84 -0.15
CA MET A 1 15.17 14.96 -1.10
C MET A 1 14.13 14.79 -2.20
N ALA A 2 13.76 15.82 -2.95
CA ALA A 2 12.86 15.66 -4.09
C ALA A 2 13.41 16.48 -5.25
N SER A 3 12.95 16.19 -6.46
CA SER A 3 13.36 16.95 -7.64
C SER A 3 12.16 17.29 -8.51
N LEU A 4 12.27 18.42 -9.23
CA LEU A 4 11.30 18.88 -10.20
C LEU A 4 11.92 18.72 -11.60
N CYS A 5 11.34 17.83 -12.40
CA CYS A 5 11.79 17.52 -13.75
C CYS A 5 10.89 18.22 -14.76
N TYR A 6 11.45 19.07 -15.63
CA TYR A 6 10.68 19.87 -16.60
C TYR A 6 11.46 20.08 -17.89
N LYS A 7 10.79 20.50 -18.96
CA LYS A 7 11.46 20.93 -20.20
C LYS A 7 11.61 22.45 -20.20
N ASP A 8 12.80 22.94 -20.50
CA ASP A 8 13.03 24.37 -20.69
C ASP A 8 12.48 24.88 -22.03
N ALA A 9 12.60 26.19 -22.28
CA ALA A 9 12.11 26.82 -23.52
C ALA A 9 12.80 26.30 -24.80
N ALA A 10 13.94 25.62 -24.68
CA ALA A 10 14.63 24.96 -25.79
C ALA A 10 14.19 23.49 -25.97
N GLY A 11 13.24 23.02 -25.17
CA GLY A 11 12.76 21.63 -25.17
C GLY A 11 13.71 20.65 -24.46
N THR A 12 14.76 21.15 -23.80
CA THR A 12 15.75 20.33 -23.10
C THR A 12 15.21 19.96 -21.72
N GLY A 13 15.27 18.68 -21.36
CA GLY A 13 14.93 18.23 -20.01
C GLY A 13 15.90 18.80 -18.98
N ARG A 14 15.37 19.44 -17.94
CA ARG A 14 16.10 19.95 -16.78
C ARG A 14 15.55 19.35 -15.50
N ARG A 15 16.43 19.17 -14.54
CA ARG A 15 16.12 18.70 -13.19
C ARG A 15 16.50 19.80 -12.20
N TYR A 16 15.59 20.15 -11.30
CA TYR A 16 15.83 21.08 -10.21
C TYR A 16 15.73 20.34 -8.87
N GLU A 17 16.82 20.34 -8.10
CA GLU A 17 16.86 19.71 -6.78
C GLU A 17 16.11 20.56 -5.74
N LEU A 18 15.09 19.97 -5.12
CA LEU A 18 14.14 20.62 -4.23
C LEU A 18 14.49 20.33 -2.76
N ALA A 19 15.27 21.23 -2.15
CA ALA A 19 15.67 21.12 -0.75
C ALA A 19 14.53 21.47 0.23
N HIS A 20 13.98 22.69 0.16
CA HIS A 20 12.91 23.15 1.05
C HIS A 20 11.81 23.94 0.33
N ARG A 21 12.16 24.70 -0.71
CA ARG A 21 11.20 25.48 -1.51
C ARG A 21 11.72 25.69 -2.93
N ALA A 22 10.81 25.85 -3.88
CA ALA A 22 11.09 26.31 -5.24
C ALA A 22 9.94 27.20 -5.73
N ALA A 23 10.25 28.43 -6.12
CA ALA A 23 9.33 29.36 -6.75
C ALA A 23 9.33 29.20 -8.27
N ILE A 24 8.15 29.15 -8.86
CA ILE A 24 7.93 28.89 -10.29
C ILE A 24 7.19 30.07 -10.91
N GLY A 25 7.71 30.60 -12.02
CA GLY A 25 7.04 31.68 -12.75
C GLY A 25 7.84 32.22 -13.92
N ARG A 26 7.32 33.26 -14.57
CA ARG A 26 7.95 33.84 -15.77
C ARG A 26 9.13 34.77 -15.47
N HIS A 27 9.19 35.30 -14.24
CA HIS A 27 10.24 36.25 -13.87
C HIS A 27 11.61 35.54 -13.74
N PRO A 28 12.72 36.15 -14.20
CA PRO A 28 14.06 35.54 -14.08
C PRO A 28 14.57 35.37 -12.65
N ALA A 29 13.86 35.92 -11.66
CA ALA A 29 14.19 35.74 -10.23
C ALA A 29 13.52 34.50 -9.62
N GLN A 30 12.77 33.72 -10.40
CA GLN A 30 12.17 32.47 -9.95
C GLN A 30 13.18 31.34 -10.06
N ASP A 31 13.11 30.36 -9.15
CA ASP A 31 13.99 29.19 -9.15
C ASP A 31 13.80 28.36 -10.44
N ILE A 32 12.54 28.23 -10.89
CA ILE A 32 12.19 27.64 -12.17
C ILE A 32 11.53 28.72 -13.05
N GLN A 33 12.31 29.25 -13.99
CA GLN A 33 11.80 30.22 -14.95
C GLN A 33 11.06 29.54 -16.11
N VAL A 34 9.78 29.85 -16.26
CA VAL A 34 8.92 29.36 -17.35
C VAL A 34 8.66 30.51 -18.34
N LEU A 35 9.26 30.45 -19.52
CA LEU A 35 9.16 31.50 -20.56
C LEU A 35 7.89 31.38 -21.41
N ASP A 36 6.74 31.34 -20.74
CA ASP A 36 5.43 31.31 -21.39
C ASP A 36 4.66 32.60 -21.10
N ARG A 37 4.06 33.20 -22.13
CA ARG A 37 3.27 34.44 -22.01
C ARG A 37 2.05 34.26 -21.14
N VAL A 38 1.48 33.06 -21.07
CA VAL A 38 0.32 32.76 -20.21
C VAL A 38 0.69 32.50 -18.74
N VAL A 39 1.98 32.52 -18.40
CA VAL A 39 2.46 32.29 -17.04
C VAL A 39 2.73 33.62 -16.33
N SER A 40 2.16 33.79 -15.12
CA SER A 40 2.42 34.93 -14.23
C SER A 40 3.91 35.07 -13.85
N LYS A 41 4.31 36.29 -13.44
CA LYS A 41 5.69 36.56 -12.97
C LYS A 41 6.08 35.67 -11.80
N GLU A 42 5.18 35.54 -10.84
CA GLU A 42 5.16 34.57 -9.74
C GLU A 42 3.88 33.76 -9.95
N HIS A 43 3.99 32.44 -10.10
CA HIS A 43 2.86 31.60 -10.53
C HIS A 43 2.50 30.55 -9.49
N ALA A 44 3.49 29.75 -9.09
CA ALA A 44 3.30 28.70 -8.11
C ALA A 44 4.52 28.61 -7.20
N LEU A 45 4.30 28.09 -5.99
CA LEU A 45 5.33 27.79 -5.01
C LEU A 45 5.23 26.32 -4.64
N VAL A 46 6.34 25.60 -4.74
CA VAL A 46 6.47 24.25 -4.18
C VAL A 46 7.31 24.33 -2.92
N GLU A 47 6.86 23.73 -1.82
CA GLU A 47 7.55 23.81 -0.54
C GLU A 47 7.32 22.59 0.35
N PHE A 48 8.31 22.30 1.19
CA PHE A 48 8.23 21.23 2.17
C PHE A 48 7.63 21.76 3.47
N ARG A 49 6.44 21.27 3.84
CA ARG A 49 5.71 21.64 5.07
C ARG A 49 5.04 20.40 5.66
N GLU A 50 5.05 20.30 6.99
CA GLU A 50 4.38 19.20 7.74
C GLU A 50 4.80 17.78 7.32
N GLY A 51 6.07 17.58 6.93
CA GLY A 51 6.58 16.26 6.55
C GLY A 51 6.29 15.85 5.10
N GLY A 52 5.71 16.72 4.28
CA GLY A 52 5.43 16.47 2.86
C GLY A 52 5.71 17.69 1.97
N TYR A 53 5.71 17.49 0.65
CA TYR A 53 5.83 18.58 -0.31
C TYR A 53 4.44 19.05 -0.74
N TRP A 54 4.28 20.36 -0.89
CA TRP A 54 3.02 20.98 -1.26
C TRP A 54 3.25 21.94 -2.42
N VAL A 55 2.33 21.97 -3.38
CA VAL A 55 2.24 22.98 -4.43
C VAL A 55 1.12 23.97 -4.10
N THR A 56 1.41 25.26 -4.22
CA THR A 56 0.47 26.35 -3.95
C THR A 56 0.45 27.31 -5.13
N ASP A 57 -0.73 27.62 -5.64
CA ASP A 57 -0.91 28.72 -6.59
C ASP A 57 -0.82 30.06 -5.84
N VAL A 58 0.07 30.96 -6.26
CA VAL A 58 0.29 32.25 -5.57
C VAL A 58 -0.55 33.39 -6.16
N GLY A 59 -1.75 33.09 -6.64
CA GLY A 59 -2.64 34.07 -7.28
C GLY A 59 -2.32 34.26 -8.76
N SER A 60 -2.01 33.17 -9.46
CA SER A 60 -1.70 33.20 -10.88
C SER A 60 -2.93 33.56 -11.72
N ARG A 61 -2.71 34.18 -12.88
CA ARG A 61 -3.80 34.65 -13.74
C ARG A 61 -4.57 33.50 -14.41
N ASN A 62 -3.87 32.41 -14.74
CA ASN A 62 -4.41 31.29 -15.51
C ASN A 62 -4.51 29.99 -14.70
N GLY A 63 -4.14 30.02 -13.41
CA GLY A 63 -4.23 28.88 -12.51
C GLY A 63 -3.10 27.87 -12.70
N THR A 64 -2.72 27.24 -11.59
CA THR A 64 -1.88 26.06 -11.55
C THR A 64 -2.75 24.81 -11.62
N TYR A 65 -2.31 23.79 -12.36
CA TYR A 65 -3.00 22.51 -12.49
C TYR A 65 -2.13 21.40 -11.93
N LEU A 66 -2.72 20.50 -11.15
CA LEU A 66 -2.08 19.29 -10.64
C LEU A 66 -2.82 18.08 -11.21
N ASN A 67 -2.12 17.21 -11.93
CA ASN A 67 -2.68 16.03 -12.60
C ASN A 67 -3.92 16.36 -13.46
N GLY A 68 -3.89 17.50 -14.15
CA GLY A 68 -4.98 17.97 -15.03
C GLY A 68 -6.14 18.67 -14.31
N LYS A 69 -6.14 18.75 -12.97
CA LYS A 69 -7.16 19.48 -12.19
C LYS A 69 -6.60 20.81 -11.69
N ARG A 70 -7.35 21.89 -11.87
CA ARG A 70 -6.98 23.21 -11.32
C ARG A 70 -6.96 23.15 -9.80
N ILE A 71 -5.95 23.75 -9.18
CA ILE A 71 -5.85 23.84 -7.71
C ILE A 71 -6.34 25.20 -7.22
N ASP A 72 -7.19 25.18 -6.19
CA ASP A 72 -7.72 26.37 -5.52
C ASP A 72 -7.08 26.50 -4.11
N GLY A 73 -5.75 26.59 -4.06
CA GLY A 73 -4.95 26.65 -2.84
C GLY A 73 -3.80 25.63 -2.80
N SER A 74 -3.29 25.34 -1.61
CA SER A 74 -2.20 24.37 -1.41
C SER A 74 -2.69 22.92 -1.56
N ARG A 75 -1.96 22.11 -2.32
CA ARG A 75 -2.19 20.66 -2.48
C ARG A 75 -0.91 19.88 -2.21
N SER A 76 -1.04 18.74 -1.53
CA SER A 76 0.08 17.84 -1.27
C SER A 76 0.53 17.16 -2.57
N LEU A 77 1.84 16.97 -2.72
CA LEU A 77 2.49 16.31 -3.83
C LEU A 77 2.93 14.90 -3.44
N THR A 78 2.68 13.97 -4.34
CA THR A 78 3.13 12.57 -4.28
C THR A 78 4.03 12.25 -5.46
N ASP A 79 4.87 11.23 -5.32
CA ASP A 79 5.82 10.84 -6.37
C ASP A 79 5.11 10.58 -7.71
N GLY A 80 5.64 11.16 -8.78
CA GLY A 80 5.07 11.06 -10.13
C GLY A 80 4.00 12.10 -10.47
N ASP A 81 3.60 12.97 -9.54
CA ASP A 81 2.62 14.02 -9.80
C ASP A 81 3.10 15.03 -10.85
N GLU A 82 2.17 15.48 -11.70
CA GLU A 82 2.44 16.43 -12.78
C GLU A 82 1.79 17.79 -12.50
N ILE A 83 2.63 18.80 -12.28
CA ILE A 83 2.25 20.21 -12.14
C ILE A 83 2.29 20.86 -13.52
N THR A 84 1.15 21.31 -14.02
CA THR A 84 1.04 21.99 -15.31
C THR A 84 0.80 23.48 -15.11
N ILE A 85 1.66 24.29 -15.72
CA ILE A 85 1.65 25.76 -15.66
C ILE A 85 1.81 26.28 -17.10
N GLY A 86 0.74 26.84 -17.66
CA GLY A 86 0.71 27.22 -19.08
C GLY A 86 0.94 26.00 -19.98
N SER A 87 1.94 26.07 -20.85
CA SER A 87 2.37 24.96 -21.72
C SER A 87 3.42 24.03 -21.10
N THR A 88 3.92 24.34 -19.89
CA THR A 88 4.99 23.56 -19.25
C THR A 88 4.41 22.57 -18.25
N THR A 89 4.77 21.30 -18.42
CA THR A 89 4.51 20.24 -17.43
C THR A 89 5.79 19.97 -16.65
N ILE A 90 5.69 20.06 -15.33
CA ILE A 90 6.74 19.81 -14.35
C ILE A 90 6.35 18.54 -13.60
N ARG A 91 7.16 17.50 -13.68
CA ARG A 91 6.97 16.27 -12.92
C ARG A 91 7.69 16.37 -11.59
N PHE A 92 6.97 16.05 -10.52
CA PHE A 92 7.54 15.90 -9.19
C PHE A 92 8.05 14.47 -9.02
N GLU A 93 9.34 14.34 -8.74
CA GLU A 93 9.97 13.07 -8.39
C GLU A 93 10.41 13.16 -6.92
N ALA A 94 9.77 12.39 -6.05
CA ALA A 94 10.26 12.24 -4.70
C ALA A 94 11.47 11.29 -4.76
N VAL A 95 12.67 11.78 -4.42
CA VAL A 95 13.77 10.85 -4.16
C VAL A 95 13.37 10.14 -2.87
N SER A 96 13.07 8.85 -2.97
CA SER A 96 12.81 8.04 -1.80
C SER A 96 13.96 8.29 -0.81
N PRO A 97 13.69 8.57 0.48
CA PRO A 97 14.73 8.71 1.48
C PRO A 97 15.79 7.60 1.39
N ARG A 98 15.36 6.40 0.96
CA ARG A 98 16.18 5.21 0.70
C ARG A 98 17.26 5.37 -0.38
N GLU A 99 17.00 6.06 -1.48
CA GLU A 99 18.00 6.25 -2.55
C GLU A 99 19.12 7.21 -2.12
N SER A 100 18.75 8.30 -1.45
CA SER A 100 19.72 9.23 -0.84
C SER A 100 20.53 8.59 0.31
N LEU A 101 19.94 7.61 1.01
CA LEU A 101 20.62 6.81 2.03
C LEU A 101 21.58 5.79 1.42
N ALA A 102 21.21 5.17 0.29
CA ALA A 102 22.08 4.24 -0.43
C ALA A 102 23.38 4.90 -0.89
N ASP A 103 23.34 6.14 -1.37
CA ASP A 103 24.55 6.89 -1.76
C ASP A 103 25.46 7.26 -0.58
N ARG A 104 24.90 7.33 0.63
CA ARG A 104 25.63 7.68 1.86
C ARG A 104 26.19 6.47 2.62
N VAL A 105 25.76 5.26 2.28
CA VAL A 105 26.22 4.01 2.89
C VAL A 105 26.96 3.20 1.86
N THR A 106 28.25 2.98 2.09
CA THR A 106 29.13 2.37 1.11
C THR A 106 29.73 1.08 1.66
N VAL A 107 29.42 -0.04 1.01
CA VAL A 107 30.03 -1.33 1.30
C VAL A 107 31.35 -1.41 0.54
N HIS A 108 32.45 -1.60 1.25
CA HIS A 108 33.79 -1.64 0.66
C HIS A 108 34.43 -3.03 0.85
N GLY A 109 35.00 -3.55 -0.24
CA GLY A 109 35.87 -4.74 -0.23
C GLY A 109 37.35 -4.33 -0.26
N GLY A 110 38.19 -4.95 0.59
CA GLY A 110 39.66 -4.82 0.48
C GLY A 110 40.42 -4.45 1.76
N VAL A 111 39.76 -4.13 2.88
CA VAL A 111 40.42 -3.96 4.19
C VAL A 111 40.07 -5.16 5.07
N GLU A 112 41.07 -5.95 5.47
CA GLU A 112 40.87 -7.02 6.47
C GLU A 112 40.39 -6.40 7.79
N SER A 113 39.14 -6.67 8.15
CA SER A 113 38.60 -6.27 9.45
C SER A 113 38.98 -7.32 10.49
N ALA A 114 39.75 -6.93 11.52
CA ALA A 114 40.11 -7.81 12.61
C ALA A 114 38.91 -8.01 13.56
N ILE A 115 38.12 -9.05 13.29
CA ILE A 115 37.01 -9.47 14.14
C ILE A 115 37.57 -9.85 15.51
N ARG A 116 37.27 -9.04 16.53
CA ARG A 116 37.70 -9.27 17.91
C ARG A 116 36.88 -10.36 18.57
N THR A 117 35.57 -10.24 18.46
CA THR A 117 34.63 -11.12 19.15
C THR A 117 33.51 -11.51 18.19
N ARG A 118 33.19 -12.81 18.20
CA ARG A 118 31.98 -13.37 17.59
C ARG A 118 31.09 -13.87 18.70
N MET A 119 29.83 -13.49 18.65
CA MET A 119 28.87 -13.91 19.65
C MET A 119 27.65 -14.53 18.98
N SER A 120 27.32 -15.75 19.39
CA SER A 120 26.07 -16.38 18.99
C SER A 120 24.90 -15.63 19.62
N THR A 121 23.96 -15.20 18.80
CA THR A 121 22.72 -14.55 19.26
C THR A 121 21.82 -15.50 20.06
N ARG A 122 21.98 -16.82 19.90
CA ARG A 122 21.26 -17.86 20.65
C ARG A 122 21.79 -18.08 22.08
N GLU A 123 23.07 -17.81 22.34
CA GLU A 123 23.67 -18.04 23.68
C GLU A 123 23.30 -16.94 24.69
N ALA A 124 22.80 -15.79 24.22
CA ALA A 124 22.39 -14.67 25.06
C ALA A 124 20.99 -14.82 25.71
N LEU A 125 20.35 -15.99 25.59
CA LEU A 125 18.90 -16.18 25.82
C LEU A 125 18.51 -16.92 27.10
N GLY A 126 19.45 -17.48 27.87
CA GLY A 126 19.12 -18.16 29.11
C GLY A 126 19.00 -17.19 30.28
N PHE A 127 17.79 -16.81 30.69
CA PHE A 127 17.58 -16.35 32.06
C PHE A 127 17.45 -17.59 32.94
N LEU A 128 18.30 -17.68 33.96
CA LEU A 128 18.17 -18.73 34.95
C LEU A 128 16.99 -18.44 35.87
N PRO A 129 16.24 -19.46 36.34
CA PRO A 129 15.33 -19.28 37.47
C PRO A 129 16.07 -18.67 38.65
N GLU A 130 15.40 -17.80 39.42
CA GLU A 130 16.01 -17.09 40.55
C GLU A 130 16.72 -18.05 41.53
N SER A 131 16.15 -19.23 41.76
CA SER A 131 16.72 -20.29 42.61
C SER A 131 18.10 -20.78 42.16
N ASN A 132 18.45 -20.57 40.89
CA ASN A 132 19.67 -21.06 40.26
C ASN A 132 20.70 -19.94 40.03
N ILE A 133 20.38 -18.70 40.45
CA ILE A 133 21.30 -17.56 40.35
C ILE A 133 22.10 -17.47 41.65
N SER A 134 23.33 -17.98 41.63
CA SER A 134 24.24 -17.93 42.78
C SER A 134 25.14 -16.70 42.81
N ASP A 135 25.22 -15.96 41.69
CA ASP A 135 26.12 -14.82 41.50
C ASP A 135 25.34 -13.51 41.30
N ILE A 136 25.60 -12.54 42.18
CA ILE A 136 24.95 -11.23 42.14
C ILE A 136 25.36 -10.40 40.92
N GLU A 137 26.55 -10.63 40.35
CA GLU A 137 26.97 -9.94 39.13
C GLU A 137 26.19 -10.43 37.92
N VAL A 138 25.92 -11.74 37.85
CA VAL A 138 25.05 -12.34 36.83
C VAL A 138 23.62 -11.80 36.97
N LEU A 139 23.08 -11.71 38.19
CA LEU A 139 21.76 -11.13 38.44
C LEU A 139 21.67 -9.68 37.97
N ARG A 140 22.68 -8.86 38.26
CA ARG A 140 22.72 -7.45 37.83
C ARG A 140 22.79 -7.34 36.31
N ALA A 141 23.53 -8.22 35.64
CA ALA A 141 23.61 -8.25 34.18
C ALA A 141 22.27 -8.64 33.55
N ASP A 142 21.60 -9.65 34.10
CA ASP A 142 20.28 -10.11 33.61
C ASP A 142 19.18 -9.08 33.87
N TYR A 143 19.20 -8.40 35.02
CA TYR A 143 18.33 -7.27 35.28
C TYR A 143 18.49 -6.15 34.25
N GLU A 144 19.73 -5.78 33.91
CA GLU A 144 19.98 -4.76 32.88
C GLU A 144 19.47 -5.20 31.50
N LYS A 145 19.63 -6.47 31.13
CA LYS A 145 19.03 -7.02 29.90
C LYS A 145 17.50 -6.86 29.89
N LEU A 146 16.84 -7.19 31.00
CA LEU A 146 15.39 -7.10 31.14
C LEU A 146 14.90 -5.65 31.15
N ARG A 147 15.57 -4.76 31.89
CA ARG A 147 15.25 -3.32 31.97
C ARG A 147 15.29 -2.69 30.59
N ILE A 148 16.37 -2.92 29.83
CA ILE A 148 16.52 -2.41 28.46
C ILE A 148 15.45 -2.99 27.54
N ALA A 149 15.18 -4.30 27.61
CA ALA A 149 14.13 -4.91 26.80
C ALA A 149 12.75 -4.28 27.09
N ASN A 150 12.42 -4.04 28.36
CA ASN A 150 11.17 -3.39 28.77
C ASN A 150 11.09 -1.93 28.31
N GLU A 151 12.15 -1.14 28.49
CA GLU A 151 12.20 0.26 28.03
C GLU A 151 12.02 0.37 26.51
N LEU A 152 12.64 -0.54 25.75
CA LEU A 152 12.45 -0.60 24.30
C LEU A 152 11.03 -1.00 23.94
N ASN A 153 10.48 -2.02 24.60
CA ASN A 153 9.11 -2.43 24.35
C ASN A 153 8.14 -1.25 24.56
N GLN A 154 8.27 -0.50 25.66
CA GLN A 154 7.44 0.68 25.92
C GLN A 154 7.66 1.80 24.89
N ALA A 155 8.92 2.05 24.50
CA ALA A 155 9.24 3.12 23.55
C ALA A 155 8.80 2.82 22.11
N LEU A 156 8.73 1.53 21.74
CA LEU A 156 8.45 1.08 20.37
C LEU A 156 7.00 0.60 20.18
N SER A 157 6.26 0.24 21.25
CA SER A 157 4.90 -0.33 21.16
C SER A 157 3.81 0.59 20.59
N LEU A 158 4.09 1.89 20.47
CA LEU A 158 3.12 2.88 19.97
C LEU A 158 3.39 3.32 18.53
N GLU A 159 4.42 2.77 17.89
CA GLU A 159 4.78 3.14 16.51
C GLU A 159 4.38 2.03 15.53
N PHE A 160 3.48 2.37 14.61
CA PHE A 160 2.97 1.44 13.59
C PHE A 160 3.56 1.70 12.21
N ASP A 161 4.27 2.82 12.04
CA ASP A 161 4.97 3.15 10.83
C ASP A 161 6.40 2.60 10.89
N LEU A 162 6.76 1.73 9.93
CA LEU A 162 8.07 1.08 9.91
C LEU A 162 9.23 2.08 9.79
N ASP A 163 9.05 3.17 9.04
CA ASP A 163 10.08 4.18 8.86
C ASP A 163 10.33 4.95 10.16
N GLN A 164 9.26 5.42 10.79
CA GLN A 164 9.36 6.11 12.08
C GLN A 164 9.91 5.18 13.17
N LEU A 165 9.52 3.91 13.15
CA LEU A 165 9.99 2.89 14.09
C LEU A 165 11.51 2.71 13.97
N LEU A 166 12.03 2.54 12.76
CA LEU A 166 13.46 2.31 12.52
C LEU A 166 14.31 3.53 12.91
N HIS A 167 13.84 4.75 12.63
CA HIS A 167 14.48 5.97 13.11
C HIS A 167 14.46 6.05 14.64
N LYS A 168 13.33 5.73 15.29
CA LYS A 168 13.25 5.68 16.76
C LYS A 168 14.19 4.64 17.36
N ILE A 169 14.33 3.48 16.73
CA ILE A 169 15.29 2.44 17.13
C ILE A 169 16.70 3.02 17.09
N LEU A 170 17.16 3.59 15.97
CA LEU A 170 18.47 4.22 15.90
C LEU A 170 18.62 5.35 16.93
N ASP A 171 17.56 6.13 17.13
CA ASP A 171 17.59 7.23 18.06
C ASP A 171 17.89 6.77 19.49
N ARG A 172 17.25 5.66 19.90
CA ARG A 172 17.48 5.02 21.20
C ARG A 172 18.85 4.36 21.27
N ALA A 173 19.30 3.67 20.22
CA ALA A 173 20.64 3.11 20.17
C ALA A 173 21.71 4.19 20.45
N PHE A 174 21.57 5.39 19.87
CA PHE A 174 22.48 6.51 20.09
C PHE A 174 22.44 7.12 21.50
N THR A 175 21.34 6.93 22.24
CA THR A 175 21.24 7.35 23.64
C THR A 175 21.91 6.35 24.59
N ILE A 176 21.89 5.07 24.23
CA ILE A 176 22.46 3.97 25.03
C ILE A 176 23.96 3.82 24.75
N PHE A 177 24.32 3.81 23.46
CA PHE A 177 25.68 3.55 23.01
C PHE A 177 26.39 4.84 22.60
N ARG A 178 27.66 4.97 22.99
CA ARG A 178 28.54 6.07 22.55
C ARG A 178 29.05 5.84 21.12
N CYS A 179 28.12 5.77 20.17
CA CYS A 179 28.41 5.67 18.74
C CYS A 179 28.41 7.05 18.06
N ASP A 180 29.13 7.13 16.94
CA ASP A 180 29.21 8.32 16.09
C ASP A 180 28.26 8.20 14.90
N ARG A 181 28.18 7.00 14.31
CA ARG A 181 27.34 6.68 13.16
C ARG A 181 26.61 5.36 13.39
N GLY A 182 25.43 5.26 12.80
CA GLY A 182 24.66 4.03 12.84
C GLY A 182 23.72 3.92 11.67
N VAL A 183 23.51 2.70 11.21
CA VAL A 183 22.66 2.37 10.07
C VAL A 183 21.89 1.09 10.37
N ILE A 184 20.62 1.07 9.96
CA ILE A 184 19.84 -0.16 9.87
C ILE A 184 19.71 -0.52 8.40
N LEU A 185 20.19 -1.71 8.09
CA LEU A 185 19.96 -2.37 6.81
C LEU A 185 18.74 -3.28 6.96
N ILE A 186 17.81 -3.25 6.01
CA ILE A 186 16.67 -4.17 5.95
C ILE A 186 16.80 -5.02 4.69
N GLN A 187 16.43 -6.28 4.77
CA GLN A 187 16.39 -7.14 3.61
C GLN A 187 15.24 -6.72 2.70
N ASP A 188 15.55 -6.40 1.44
CA ASP A 188 14.56 -6.21 0.41
C ASP A 188 14.03 -7.58 -0.04
N GLU A 189 12.71 -7.79 0.07
CA GLU A 189 12.09 -9.09 -0.22
C GLU A 189 12.15 -9.46 -1.72
N THR A 190 12.38 -8.50 -2.63
CA THR A 190 12.40 -8.74 -4.08
C THR A 190 13.80 -9.07 -4.60
N THR A 191 14.81 -8.35 -4.13
CA THR A 191 16.21 -8.50 -4.55
C THR A 191 17.00 -9.42 -3.62
N ASN A 192 16.45 -9.72 -2.44
CA ASN A 192 17.11 -10.43 -1.35
C ASN A 192 18.38 -9.71 -0.84
N MET A 193 18.57 -8.44 -1.20
CA MET A 193 19.71 -7.62 -0.81
C MET A 193 19.41 -6.81 0.43
N PHE A 194 20.43 -6.57 1.25
CA PHE A 194 20.33 -5.70 2.42
C PHE A 194 20.55 -4.25 1.99
N VAL A 195 19.51 -3.43 2.12
CA VAL A 195 19.52 -2.03 1.71
C VAL A 195 19.45 -1.11 2.93
N PRO A 196 20.16 0.05 2.91
CA PRO A 196 20.03 1.06 3.95
C PRO A 196 18.60 1.57 4.06
N PHE A 197 18.00 1.40 5.23
CA PHE A 197 16.65 1.87 5.51
C PHE A 197 16.68 3.14 6.35
N ALA A 198 17.46 3.14 7.43
CA ALA A 198 17.60 4.28 8.32
C ALA A 198 19.07 4.51 8.64
N ALA A 199 19.50 5.76 8.74
CA ALA A 199 20.84 6.11 9.19
C ALA A 199 20.83 7.33 10.10
N ARG A 200 21.78 7.36 11.03
CA ARG A 200 21.96 8.47 11.99
C ARG A 200 23.43 8.82 12.13
N LEU A 201 23.69 10.12 12.23
CA LEU A 201 24.99 10.71 12.55
C LEU A 201 24.84 11.58 13.80
N ARG A 202 25.87 11.63 14.64
CA ARG A 202 25.88 12.51 15.82
C ARG A 202 25.94 13.99 15.41
N LYS A 203 25.17 14.87 16.08
CA LYS A 203 24.82 16.28 15.74
C LYS A 203 25.97 17.29 15.51
N ASN A 204 27.24 16.90 15.43
CA ASN A 204 28.39 17.80 15.30
C ASN A 204 29.36 17.42 14.16
N ARG A 205 28.86 16.69 13.15
CA ARG A 205 29.65 16.23 12.00
C ARG A 205 29.01 16.69 10.69
N ASP A 206 29.84 16.89 9.66
CA ASP A 206 29.39 17.31 8.34
C ASP A 206 28.39 16.31 7.75
N ALA A 207 27.32 16.84 7.14
CA ALA A 207 26.27 16.02 6.50
C ALA A 207 26.79 15.20 5.30
N THR A 208 28.03 15.44 4.86
CA THR A 208 28.73 14.75 3.77
C THR A 208 29.53 13.51 4.20
N GLU A 209 29.58 13.17 5.49
CA GLU A 209 30.26 11.94 5.94
C GLU A 209 29.46 10.68 5.54
N ASN A 210 30.12 9.77 4.81
CA ASN A 210 29.57 8.47 4.44
C ASN A 210 29.79 7.41 5.53
N ILE A 211 28.80 6.53 5.72
CA ILE A 211 28.92 5.34 6.57
C ILE A 211 29.57 4.24 5.74
N ARG A 212 30.72 3.73 6.19
CA ARG A 212 31.45 2.66 5.49
C ARG A 212 31.28 1.36 6.25
N ILE A 213 30.82 0.31 5.58
CA ILE A 213 30.64 -1.01 6.18
C ILE A 213 31.55 -2.02 5.47
N SER A 214 32.29 -2.81 6.26
CA SER A 214 33.13 -3.90 5.72
C SER A 214 32.27 -5.03 5.19
N GLU A 215 32.53 -5.46 3.94
CA GLU A 215 31.88 -6.61 3.33
C GLU A 215 32.08 -7.89 4.16
N THR A 216 33.25 -8.05 4.80
CA THR A 216 33.54 -9.21 5.66
C THR A 216 32.63 -9.24 6.89
N ILE A 217 32.41 -8.10 7.55
CA ILE A 217 31.51 -8.03 8.70
C ILE A 217 30.08 -8.34 8.28
N LEU A 218 29.61 -7.72 7.19
CA LEU A 218 28.25 -7.97 6.69
C LEU A 218 28.04 -9.43 6.33
N ARG A 219 28.98 -10.04 5.61
CA ARG A 219 28.93 -11.46 5.24
C ARG A 219 28.84 -12.36 6.47
N GLU A 220 29.65 -12.13 7.50
CA GLU A 220 29.60 -12.92 8.73
C GLU A 220 28.25 -12.77 9.46
N VAL A 221 27.68 -11.56 9.52
CA VAL A 221 26.36 -11.35 10.12
C VAL A 221 25.26 -12.01 9.29
N ILE A 222 25.32 -11.90 7.96
CA ILE A 222 24.31 -12.44 7.04
C ILE A 222 24.36 -13.97 7.00
N GLU A 223 25.54 -14.56 6.81
CA GLU A 223 25.68 -16.01 6.63
C GLU A 223 25.60 -16.78 7.94
N LYS A 224 26.11 -16.22 9.04
CA LYS A 224 26.22 -16.92 10.33
C LYS A 224 25.24 -16.44 11.38
N HIS A 225 24.50 -15.35 11.14
CA HIS A 225 23.57 -14.76 12.11
C HIS A 225 24.22 -14.41 13.46
N GLN A 226 25.51 -14.04 13.44
CA GLN A 226 26.30 -13.72 14.62
C GLN A 226 26.43 -12.22 14.82
N ALA A 227 26.50 -11.83 16.09
CA ALA A 227 26.88 -10.48 16.47
C ALA A 227 28.41 -10.36 16.39
N ILE A 228 28.89 -9.29 15.75
CA ILE A 228 30.30 -9.05 15.45
C ILE A 228 30.75 -7.76 16.13
N LEU A 229 31.81 -7.87 16.95
CA LEU A 229 32.59 -6.73 17.42
C LEU A 229 33.93 -6.75 16.69
N SER A 230 34.25 -5.67 15.98
CA SER A 230 35.49 -5.53 15.23
C SER A 230 36.24 -4.26 15.64
N SER A 231 37.57 -4.33 15.58
CA SER A 231 38.47 -3.18 15.67
C SER A 231 39.33 -3.15 14.43
N ASP A 232 39.61 -1.97 13.90
CA ASP A 232 40.44 -1.84 12.69
C ASP A 232 41.89 -2.30 12.93
N ALA A 233 42.46 -2.98 11.94
CA ALA A 233 43.76 -3.68 11.97
C ALA A 233 44.96 -2.77 11.64
N MET A 234 44.78 -1.44 11.61
CA MET A 234 45.83 -0.46 11.33
C MET A 234 46.96 -0.38 12.40
N MET A 235 47.05 -1.36 13.32
CA MET A 235 48.11 -1.47 14.33
C MET A 235 49.03 -2.68 14.11
N ASP A 236 49.01 -3.34 12.95
CA ASP A 236 50.09 -4.30 12.65
C ASP A 236 51.33 -3.54 12.15
N SER A 237 52.43 -3.68 12.87
CA SER A 237 53.71 -3.00 12.66
C SER A 237 54.40 -3.33 11.32
N ARG A 238 53.75 -4.14 10.48
CA ARG A 238 54.25 -4.66 9.19
C ARG A 238 53.96 -3.76 7.98
N PHE A 239 53.17 -2.69 8.11
CA PHE A 239 52.81 -1.79 7.01
C PHE A 239 53.30 -0.34 7.25
N GLN A 240 54.61 -0.11 7.11
CA GLN A 240 55.22 1.24 7.23
C GLN A 240 55.39 1.98 5.88
N GLY A 241 54.85 1.46 4.77
CA GLY A 241 55.29 1.88 3.42
C GLY A 241 54.49 2.93 2.65
N SER A 242 53.29 3.35 3.07
CA SER A 242 52.39 4.14 2.19
C SER A 242 51.74 5.33 2.92
N HIS A 243 52.41 6.48 2.90
CA HIS A 243 52.05 7.70 3.64
C HIS A 243 50.75 8.43 3.25
N SER A 244 49.96 7.95 2.27
CA SER A 244 48.67 8.58 1.89
C SER A 244 47.40 7.76 2.17
N ILE A 245 47.52 6.53 2.71
CA ILE A 245 46.37 5.64 3.01
C ILE A 245 46.04 5.63 4.52
N ILE A 246 46.77 6.41 5.32
CA ILE A 246 46.77 6.35 6.79
C ILE A 246 45.74 7.29 7.45
N MET A 247 44.97 8.09 6.69
CA MET A 247 44.26 9.27 7.24
C MET A 247 42.72 9.23 7.32
N GLU A 248 42.02 8.10 7.21
CA GLU A 248 40.54 8.07 7.37
C GLU A 248 40.00 6.84 8.13
N GLY A 249 40.45 6.65 9.37
CA GLY A 249 40.26 5.42 10.17
C GLY A 249 38.85 5.15 10.71
N ILE A 250 38.46 3.87 10.71
CA ILE A 250 37.38 3.36 11.57
C ILE A 250 38.03 2.88 12.87
N ARG A 251 37.45 3.19 14.03
CA ARG A 251 37.99 2.72 15.32
C ARG A 251 36.85 2.20 16.19
N SER A 252 36.65 0.89 16.10
CA SER A 252 35.62 0.05 16.76
C SER A 252 34.24 0.08 16.10
N THR A 253 33.72 -1.10 15.73
CA THR A 253 32.39 -1.29 15.13
C THR A 253 31.64 -2.44 15.80
N MET A 254 30.33 -2.30 15.95
CA MET A 254 29.43 -3.39 16.30
C MET A 254 28.44 -3.63 15.17
N SER A 255 28.20 -4.88 14.83
CA SER A 255 27.15 -5.28 13.88
C SER A 255 26.37 -6.44 14.44
N VAL A 256 25.05 -6.27 14.51
CA VAL A 256 24.17 -7.29 15.08
C VAL A 256 23.02 -7.56 14.12
N PRO A 257 22.60 -8.82 13.99
CA PRO A 257 21.46 -9.16 13.16
C PRO A 257 20.14 -8.82 13.87
N LEU A 258 19.16 -8.35 13.11
CA LEU A 258 17.76 -8.23 13.50
C LEU A 258 17.08 -9.57 13.19
N LEU A 259 17.14 -10.50 14.14
CA LEU A 259 16.55 -11.83 13.99
C LEU A 259 15.15 -11.87 14.60
N TYR A 260 14.17 -12.29 13.80
CA TYR A 260 12.88 -12.73 14.30
C TYR A 260 12.78 -14.24 14.10
N GLN A 261 12.76 -14.99 15.21
CA GLN A 261 12.95 -16.45 15.19
C GLN A 261 14.28 -16.79 14.49
N ASP A 262 14.24 -17.47 13.34
CA ASP A 262 15.42 -17.79 12.51
C ASP A 262 15.52 -16.94 11.23
N LYS A 263 14.60 -16.00 11.03
CA LYS A 263 14.58 -15.10 9.87
C LYS A 263 15.41 -13.85 10.15
N LEU A 264 16.38 -13.56 9.27
CA LEU A 264 17.15 -12.33 9.29
C LEU A 264 16.37 -11.20 8.62
N LEU A 265 15.77 -10.32 9.41
CA LEU A 265 15.00 -9.17 8.92
C LEU A 265 15.91 -8.03 8.44
N GLY A 266 17.09 -7.90 9.06
CA GLY A 266 17.96 -6.75 8.88
C GLY A 266 19.22 -6.81 9.73
N ILE A 267 19.99 -5.73 9.71
CA ILE A 267 21.25 -5.60 10.44
C ILE A 267 21.32 -4.20 11.04
N ILE A 268 21.64 -4.11 12.33
CA ILE A 268 22.05 -2.83 12.95
C ILE A 268 23.58 -2.79 12.93
N HIS A 269 24.13 -1.75 12.30
CA HIS A 269 25.55 -1.45 12.31
C HIS A 269 25.80 -0.13 13.03
N LEU A 270 26.70 -0.14 14.03
CA LEU A 270 27.14 1.04 14.76
C LEU A 270 28.67 1.14 14.67
N ASP A 271 29.18 2.35 14.49
CA ASP A 271 30.61 2.62 14.55
C ASP A 271 30.97 3.80 15.45
N SER A 272 32.24 3.83 15.85
CA SER A 272 32.87 4.99 16.47
C SER A 272 34.17 5.34 15.77
N GLN A 273 34.55 6.61 15.83
CA GLN A 273 35.81 7.14 15.32
C GLN A 273 36.74 7.65 16.43
N VAL A 274 36.26 7.71 17.69
CA VAL A 274 36.97 8.40 18.78
C VAL A 274 38.12 7.57 19.37
N ALA A 275 37.98 6.24 19.49
CA ALA A 275 39.04 5.39 20.05
C ALA A 275 38.94 3.93 19.59
N ALA A 276 40.08 3.28 19.38
CA ALA A 276 40.11 1.83 19.15
C ALA A 276 39.63 1.12 20.43
N GLY A 277 38.60 0.28 20.31
CA GLY A 277 37.94 -0.34 21.47
C GLY A 277 36.91 0.56 22.18
N ALA A 278 36.31 1.53 21.47
CA ALA A 278 35.16 2.30 21.98
C ALA A 278 33.96 1.43 22.39
N PHE A 279 33.88 0.21 21.87
CA PHE A 279 32.87 -0.78 22.24
C PHE A 279 33.51 -2.00 22.91
N SER A 280 32.88 -2.46 23.98
CA SER A 280 33.24 -3.66 24.72
C SER A 280 32.34 -4.85 24.36
N GLU A 281 32.69 -6.05 24.79
CA GLU A 281 31.82 -7.22 24.66
C GLU A 281 30.50 -7.03 25.41
N LYS A 282 30.52 -6.31 26.54
CA LYS A 282 29.31 -5.92 27.26
C LYS A 282 28.39 -5.06 26.38
N ASP A 283 28.95 -4.10 25.62
CA ASP A 283 28.16 -3.29 24.70
C ASP A 283 27.57 -4.13 23.56
N LEU A 284 28.32 -5.12 23.05
CA LEU A 284 27.83 -6.07 22.04
C LEU A 284 26.67 -6.91 22.58
N HIS A 285 26.76 -7.40 23.83
CA HIS A 285 25.66 -8.11 24.50
C HIS A 285 24.41 -7.24 24.63
N LEU A 286 24.57 -5.99 25.07
CA LEU A 286 23.46 -5.05 25.20
C LEU A 286 22.83 -4.72 23.84
N LEU A 287 23.66 -4.50 22.82
CA LEU A 287 23.18 -4.22 21.45
C LEU A 287 22.49 -5.43 20.84
N SER A 288 22.95 -6.65 21.12
CA SER A 288 22.27 -7.87 20.66
C SER A 288 20.90 -8.04 21.31
N GLY A 289 20.77 -7.76 22.61
CA GLY A 289 19.47 -7.76 23.30
C GLY A 289 18.53 -6.69 22.74
N PHE A 290 19.08 -5.51 22.48
CA PHE A 290 18.39 -4.39 21.83
C PHE A 290 17.88 -4.77 20.42
N ALA A 291 18.73 -5.38 19.59
CA ALA A 291 18.39 -5.78 18.24
C ALA A 291 17.30 -6.85 18.19
N ARG A 292 17.28 -7.79 19.15
CA ARG A 292 16.20 -8.78 19.26
C ARG A 292 14.84 -8.11 19.51
N GLN A 293 14.79 -7.16 20.44
CA GLN A 293 13.54 -6.45 20.73
C GLN A 293 13.11 -5.59 19.53
N ALA A 294 14.07 -4.92 18.87
CA ALA A 294 13.84 -4.18 17.65
C ALA A 294 13.28 -5.08 16.53
N ALA A 295 13.82 -6.29 16.34
CA ALA A 295 13.36 -7.24 15.34
C ALA A 295 11.90 -7.66 15.56
N ILE A 296 11.51 -7.93 16.82
CA ILE A 296 10.11 -8.21 17.17
C ILE A 296 9.21 -7.03 16.81
N SER A 297 9.59 -5.80 17.18
CA SER A 297 8.81 -4.60 16.87
C SER A 297 8.69 -4.36 15.36
N ILE A 298 9.77 -4.59 14.60
CA ILE A 298 9.79 -4.45 13.13
C ILE A 298 8.82 -5.45 12.49
N GLU A 299 8.85 -6.72 12.91
CA GLU A 299 7.95 -7.75 12.39
C GLU A 299 6.48 -7.41 12.72
N HIS A 300 6.20 -7.00 13.96
CA HIS A 300 4.87 -6.58 14.37
C HIS A 300 4.35 -5.40 13.55
N ALA A 301 5.17 -4.36 13.34
CA ALA A 301 4.79 -3.23 12.51
C ALA A 301 4.51 -3.65 11.06
N SER A 302 5.36 -4.51 10.47
CA SER A 302 5.16 -5.04 9.12
C SER A 302 3.84 -5.82 8.99
N LEU A 303 3.55 -6.70 9.96
CA LEU A 303 2.30 -7.46 9.98
C LEU A 303 1.07 -6.55 10.08
N ILE A 304 1.11 -5.53 10.95
CA ILE A 304 0.01 -4.55 11.08
C ILE A 304 -0.20 -3.79 9.77
N THR A 305 0.88 -3.36 9.11
CA THR A 305 0.78 -2.69 7.80
C THR A 305 0.17 -3.62 6.74
N ARG A 306 0.58 -4.89 6.68
CA ARG A 306 0.02 -5.89 5.75
C ARG A 306 -1.46 -6.13 6.00
N MET A 307 -1.86 -6.35 7.25
CA MET A 307 -3.26 -6.55 7.64
C MET A 307 -4.13 -5.34 7.26
N ARG A 308 -3.64 -4.10 7.47
CA ARG A 308 -4.36 -2.89 7.07
C ARG A 308 -4.52 -2.78 5.55
N ALA A 309 -3.46 -3.10 4.80
CA ALA A 309 -3.51 -3.09 3.35
C ALA A 309 -4.51 -4.12 2.80
N GLU A 310 -4.51 -5.33 3.37
CA GLU A 310 -5.46 -6.39 3.03
C GLU A 310 -6.90 -6.00 3.37
N ALA A 311 -7.14 -5.46 4.58
CA ALA A 311 -8.46 -5.00 5.00
C ALA A 311 -8.99 -3.89 4.07
N LEU A 312 -8.14 -2.93 3.70
CA LEU A 312 -8.52 -1.87 2.76
C LEU A 312 -8.79 -2.41 1.35
N ASN A 313 -8.02 -3.39 0.89
CA ASN A 313 -8.26 -4.04 -0.40
C ASN A 313 -9.59 -4.81 -0.38
N ARG A 314 -9.84 -5.55 0.71
CA ARG A 314 -11.10 -6.27 0.94
C ARG A 314 -12.30 -5.33 0.95
N GLU A 315 -12.21 -4.19 1.65
CA GLU A 315 -13.27 -3.18 1.66
C GLU A 315 -13.54 -2.62 0.26
N LYS A 316 -12.49 -2.26 -0.49
CA LYS A 316 -12.62 -1.74 -1.86
C LYS A 316 -13.26 -2.74 -2.80
N LEU A 317 -12.85 -4.01 -2.70
CA LEU A 317 -13.40 -5.09 -3.52
C LEU A 317 -14.84 -5.45 -3.10
N GLY A 318 -15.14 -5.45 -1.80
CA GLY A 318 -16.48 -5.77 -1.28
C GLY A 318 -17.56 -4.76 -1.67
N ARG A 319 -17.18 -3.52 -2.04
CA ARG A 319 -18.12 -2.55 -2.63
C ARG A 319 -18.51 -2.89 -4.07
N LEU A 320 -17.77 -3.78 -4.73
CA LEU A 320 -17.89 -4.05 -6.17
C LEU A 320 -18.20 -5.52 -6.48
N LEU A 321 -17.95 -6.42 -5.53
CA LEU A 321 -17.97 -7.86 -5.73
C LEU A 321 -18.70 -8.55 -4.57
N SER A 322 -19.30 -9.72 -4.85
CA SER A 322 -19.87 -10.56 -3.79
C SER A 322 -18.78 -11.06 -2.82
N PRO A 323 -19.10 -11.43 -1.58
CA PRO A 323 -18.12 -11.90 -0.60
C PRO A 323 -17.24 -13.06 -1.13
N GLU A 324 -17.87 -14.01 -1.83
CA GLU A 324 -17.21 -15.17 -2.44
C GLU A 324 -16.14 -14.74 -3.48
N LEU A 325 -16.37 -13.63 -4.19
CA LEU A 325 -15.44 -13.08 -5.19
C LEU A 325 -14.30 -12.30 -4.56
N VAL A 326 -14.60 -11.56 -3.50
CA VAL A 326 -13.58 -10.82 -2.76
C VAL A 326 -12.54 -11.78 -2.21
N ASP A 327 -13.00 -12.86 -1.58
CA ASP A 327 -12.12 -13.85 -0.98
C ASP A 327 -11.28 -14.56 -2.08
N ALA A 328 -11.88 -14.92 -3.21
CA ALA A 328 -11.14 -15.54 -4.32
C ALA A 328 -10.05 -14.64 -4.95
N VAL A 329 -10.29 -13.32 -5.03
CA VAL A 329 -9.29 -12.36 -5.52
C VAL A 329 -8.16 -12.19 -4.49
N ILE A 330 -8.48 -12.13 -3.19
CA ILE A 330 -7.48 -11.97 -2.12
C ILE A 330 -6.61 -13.22 -1.99
N GLU A 331 -7.19 -14.41 -2.11
CA GLU A 331 -6.48 -15.70 -2.07
C GLU A 331 -5.64 -15.97 -3.33
N GLY A 332 -5.78 -15.15 -4.38
CA GLY A 332 -5.09 -15.32 -5.66
C GLY A 332 -5.60 -16.51 -6.48
N THR A 333 -6.76 -17.07 -6.15
CA THR A 333 -7.41 -18.13 -6.94
C THR A 333 -8.10 -17.57 -8.20
N MET A 334 -8.32 -16.25 -8.24
CA MET A 334 -8.83 -15.53 -9.41
C MET A 334 -7.89 -14.39 -9.80
N ASP A 335 -7.43 -14.38 -11.04
CA ASP A 335 -6.50 -13.39 -11.56
C ASP A 335 -7.23 -12.29 -12.33
N ILE A 336 -6.94 -11.02 -12.03
CA ILE A 336 -7.56 -9.86 -12.69
C ILE A 336 -6.78 -9.55 -13.98
N ARG A 337 -7.06 -10.32 -15.03
CA ARG A 337 -6.43 -10.12 -16.36
C ARG A 337 -7.48 -9.92 -17.44
N LYS A 338 -7.12 -9.14 -18.46
CA LYS A 338 -7.95 -8.99 -19.66
C LYS A 338 -8.14 -10.32 -20.36
N GLY A 339 -9.38 -10.57 -20.77
CA GLY A 339 -9.80 -11.83 -21.37
C GLY A 339 -10.99 -12.40 -20.60
N GLY A 340 -11.55 -13.48 -21.10
CA GLY A 340 -12.64 -14.17 -20.44
C GLY A 340 -12.78 -15.59 -20.95
N ASP A 341 -13.38 -16.43 -20.12
CA ASP A 341 -13.66 -17.81 -20.45
C ASP A 341 -15.10 -17.94 -20.92
N LEU A 342 -15.33 -18.83 -21.89
CA LEU A 342 -16.69 -19.19 -22.27
C LEU A 342 -17.33 -19.95 -21.12
N LYS A 343 -18.38 -19.37 -20.52
CA LYS A 343 -19.14 -19.97 -19.43
C LYS A 343 -20.61 -20.02 -19.77
N ARG A 344 -21.29 -21.04 -19.27
CA ARG A 344 -22.75 -21.07 -19.27
C ARG A 344 -23.22 -20.30 -18.03
N ALA A 345 -24.02 -19.25 -18.24
CA ALA A 345 -24.47 -18.36 -17.19
C ALA A 345 -25.93 -17.96 -17.39
N THR A 346 -26.61 -17.69 -16.29
CA THR A 346 -27.95 -17.10 -16.23
C THR A 346 -27.81 -15.61 -15.96
N VAL A 347 -28.27 -14.80 -16.90
CA VAL A 347 -28.20 -13.34 -16.85
C VAL A 347 -29.59 -12.80 -16.56
N MET A 348 -29.68 -11.87 -15.61
CA MET A 348 -30.91 -11.19 -15.22
C MET A 348 -30.77 -9.69 -15.47
N PHE A 349 -31.85 -9.11 -15.98
CA PHE A 349 -32.10 -7.67 -15.98
C PHE A 349 -33.35 -7.39 -15.16
N ALA A 350 -33.31 -6.37 -14.30
CA ALA A 350 -34.46 -5.87 -13.55
C ALA A 350 -34.57 -4.37 -13.77
N ASP A 351 -35.72 -3.89 -14.26
CA ASP A 351 -35.93 -2.50 -14.71
C ASP A 351 -37.23 -1.93 -14.15
N ILE A 352 -37.19 -0.66 -13.70
CA ILE A 352 -38.33 0.03 -13.10
C ILE A 352 -39.29 0.50 -14.19
N ARG A 353 -40.50 -0.05 -14.16
CA ARG A 353 -41.54 0.28 -15.14
C ARG A 353 -42.06 1.70 -14.91
N GLY A 354 -41.91 2.53 -15.95
CA GLY A 354 -42.33 3.92 -15.93
C GLY A 354 -41.33 4.86 -15.26
N PHE A 355 -40.06 4.44 -15.10
CA PHE A 355 -39.03 5.28 -14.47
C PHE A 355 -38.79 6.60 -15.21
N THR A 356 -38.61 6.58 -16.53
CA THR A 356 -38.28 7.81 -17.27
C THR A 356 -39.32 8.92 -17.07
N PRO A 357 -40.64 8.68 -17.28
CA PRO A 357 -41.66 9.69 -16.97
C PRO A 357 -41.72 10.10 -15.49
N MET A 358 -41.35 9.22 -14.56
CA MET A 358 -41.27 9.53 -13.14
C MET A 358 -40.09 10.47 -12.86
N SER A 359 -38.91 10.17 -13.39
CA SER A 359 -37.68 10.95 -13.19
C SER A 359 -37.78 12.41 -13.68
N GLU A 360 -38.66 12.69 -14.64
CA GLU A 360 -38.93 14.04 -15.14
C GLU A 360 -39.84 14.87 -14.21
N ARG A 361 -40.59 14.22 -13.32
CA ARG A 361 -41.56 14.88 -12.42
C ARG A 361 -40.98 15.17 -11.04
N TYR A 362 -40.03 14.36 -10.58
CA TYR A 362 -39.48 14.44 -9.23
C TYR A 362 -38.15 15.22 -9.21
N PRO A 363 -37.81 15.86 -8.08
CA PRO A 363 -36.49 16.44 -7.89
C PRO A 363 -35.37 15.39 -8.02
N PRO A 364 -34.22 15.73 -8.64
CA PRO A 364 -33.13 14.78 -8.83
C PRO A 364 -32.62 14.12 -7.55
N GLN A 365 -32.59 14.86 -6.44
CA GLN A 365 -32.15 14.36 -5.13
C GLN A 365 -33.08 13.27 -4.60
N GLU A 366 -34.40 13.42 -4.79
CA GLU A 366 -35.39 12.43 -4.36
C GLU A 366 -35.32 11.16 -5.23
N ILE A 367 -35.09 11.32 -6.54
CA ILE A 367 -34.88 10.19 -7.44
C ILE A 367 -33.62 9.40 -7.04
N VAL A 368 -32.51 10.07 -6.73
CA VAL A 368 -31.28 9.40 -6.32
C VAL A 368 -31.47 8.67 -4.98
N ALA A 369 -32.15 9.28 -4.01
CA ALA A 369 -32.45 8.61 -2.73
C ALA A 369 -33.29 7.35 -2.93
N MET A 370 -34.36 7.45 -3.72
CA MET A 370 -35.22 6.33 -4.06
C MET A 370 -34.49 5.22 -4.83
N LEU A 371 -33.63 5.57 -5.79
CA LEU A 371 -32.81 4.61 -6.50
C LEU A 371 -31.83 3.89 -5.58
N ASN A 372 -31.20 4.59 -4.64
CA ASN A 372 -30.28 3.97 -3.70
C ASN A 372 -31.01 2.97 -2.77
N GLU A 373 -32.19 3.33 -2.25
CA GLU A 373 -33.02 2.41 -1.46
C GLU A 373 -33.44 1.18 -2.27
N TYR A 374 -33.86 1.39 -3.52
CA TYR A 374 -34.19 0.32 -4.45
C TYR A 374 -33.00 -0.59 -4.73
N PHE A 375 -31.83 -0.03 -5.03
CA PHE A 375 -30.62 -0.79 -5.33
C PHE A 375 -30.13 -1.60 -4.13
N GLU A 376 -30.21 -1.05 -2.91
CA GLU A 376 -29.84 -1.77 -1.69
C GLU A 376 -30.64 -3.08 -1.56
N ILE A 377 -31.97 -2.99 -1.65
CA ILE A 377 -32.88 -4.13 -1.56
C ILE A 377 -32.57 -5.17 -2.63
N MET A 378 -32.38 -4.73 -3.87
CA MET A 378 -32.16 -5.63 -4.99
C MET A 378 -30.80 -6.33 -4.92
N VAL A 379 -29.74 -5.57 -4.61
CA VAL A 379 -28.38 -6.11 -4.53
C VAL A 379 -28.25 -7.10 -3.37
N ASP A 380 -28.92 -6.84 -2.24
CA ASP A 380 -28.97 -7.78 -1.14
C ASP A 380 -29.54 -9.14 -1.58
N VAL A 381 -30.64 -9.16 -2.33
CA VAL A 381 -31.22 -10.40 -2.87
C VAL A 381 -30.26 -11.08 -3.88
N VAL A 382 -29.59 -10.31 -4.74
CA VAL A 382 -28.57 -10.87 -5.66
C VAL A 382 -27.49 -11.60 -4.87
N PHE A 383 -26.94 -10.98 -3.83
CA PHE A 383 -25.85 -11.57 -3.05
C PHE A 383 -26.31 -12.74 -2.18
N GLN A 384 -27.47 -12.67 -1.54
CA GLN A 384 -28.01 -13.76 -0.71
C GLN A 384 -28.28 -15.03 -1.52
N THR A 385 -28.68 -14.87 -2.78
CA THR A 385 -28.86 -15.99 -3.72
C THR A 385 -27.58 -16.38 -4.45
N GLY A 386 -26.43 -15.79 -4.09
CA GLY A 386 -25.10 -16.08 -4.62
C GLY A 386 -24.94 -15.72 -6.10
N GLY A 387 -25.60 -14.64 -6.52
CA GLY A 387 -25.37 -13.97 -7.79
C GLY A 387 -24.25 -12.94 -7.70
N THR A 388 -23.79 -12.51 -8.87
CA THR A 388 -22.79 -11.44 -9.02
C THR A 388 -23.47 -10.22 -9.63
N LEU A 389 -23.38 -9.08 -8.95
CA LEU A 389 -23.79 -7.81 -9.53
C LEU A 389 -22.79 -7.42 -10.63
N ASP A 390 -23.30 -7.18 -11.84
CA ASP A 390 -22.48 -6.79 -12.98
C ASP A 390 -22.37 -5.26 -13.08
N LYS A 391 -23.50 -4.57 -13.23
CA LYS A 391 -23.57 -3.11 -13.21
C LYS A 391 -25.01 -2.60 -13.02
N PHE A 392 -25.10 -1.32 -12.67
CA PHE A 392 -26.31 -0.51 -12.79
C PHE A 392 -26.36 0.16 -14.17
N ILE A 393 -27.55 0.19 -14.78
CA ILE A 393 -27.79 0.79 -16.10
C ILE A 393 -28.99 1.73 -15.96
N GLY A 394 -28.74 2.98 -15.55
CA GLY A 394 -29.83 3.89 -15.18
C GLY A 394 -30.55 3.38 -13.94
N ASP A 395 -31.84 3.07 -14.07
CA ASP A 395 -32.68 2.42 -13.06
C ASP A 395 -32.68 0.89 -13.14
N ALA A 396 -32.02 0.31 -14.15
CA ALA A 396 -31.93 -1.13 -14.32
C ALA A 396 -30.72 -1.75 -13.62
N ILE A 397 -30.86 -3.01 -13.22
CA ILE A 397 -29.82 -3.84 -12.61
C ILE A 397 -29.51 -5.00 -13.54
N MET A 398 -28.22 -5.24 -13.78
CA MET A 398 -27.73 -6.45 -14.43
C MET A 398 -27.02 -7.33 -13.42
N ALA A 399 -27.43 -8.59 -13.29
CA ALA A 399 -26.83 -9.57 -12.40
C ALA A 399 -26.67 -10.94 -13.08
N ILE A 400 -25.73 -11.74 -12.58
CA ILE A 400 -25.28 -12.97 -13.22
C ILE A 400 -25.16 -14.11 -12.21
N TRP A 401 -25.65 -15.29 -12.58
CA TRP A 401 -25.38 -16.55 -11.91
C TRP A 401 -24.64 -17.46 -12.89
N GLY A 402 -23.66 -18.23 -12.40
CA GLY A 402 -22.82 -19.07 -13.27
C GLY A 402 -21.49 -18.47 -13.67
N ALA A 403 -21.25 -17.20 -13.34
CA ALA A 403 -19.99 -16.54 -13.59
C ALA A 403 -19.63 -15.55 -12.45
N PRO A 404 -18.36 -15.50 -12.02
CA PRO A 404 -17.24 -16.36 -12.43
C PRO A 404 -17.31 -17.77 -11.84
N PHE A 405 -18.12 -18.01 -10.82
CA PHE A 405 -18.31 -19.35 -10.27
C PHE A 405 -19.64 -19.93 -10.70
N SER A 406 -19.61 -21.19 -11.13
CA SER A 406 -20.80 -21.90 -11.58
C SER A 406 -21.22 -22.93 -10.54
N LYS A 407 -22.52 -22.94 -10.22
CA LYS A 407 -23.17 -23.95 -9.37
C LYS A 407 -24.22 -24.68 -10.22
N LYS A 408 -24.55 -25.92 -9.87
CA LYS A 408 -25.48 -26.74 -10.70
C LYS A 408 -26.88 -26.15 -10.80
N ASP A 409 -27.26 -25.28 -9.87
CA ASP A 409 -28.58 -24.70 -9.73
C ASP A 409 -28.61 -23.19 -10.02
N ASP A 410 -27.65 -22.67 -10.81
CA ASP A 410 -27.54 -21.25 -11.15
C ASP A 410 -28.84 -20.66 -11.71
N ALA A 411 -29.47 -21.32 -12.69
CA ALA A 411 -30.75 -20.89 -13.24
C ALA A 411 -31.86 -20.84 -12.19
N PHE A 412 -31.92 -21.82 -11.29
CA PHE A 412 -32.91 -21.84 -10.23
C PHE A 412 -32.69 -20.70 -9.23
N ARG A 413 -31.45 -20.49 -8.78
CA ARG A 413 -31.11 -19.41 -7.84
C ARG A 413 -31.42 -18.04 -8.44
N ALA A 414 -31.15 -17.84 -9.73
CA ALA A 414 -31.48 -16.61 -10.43
C ALA A 414 -32.99 -16.35 -10.51
N VAL A 415 -33.80 -17.37 -10.82
CA VAL A 415 -35.27 -17.22 -10.86
C VAL A 415 -35.85 -17.04 -9.45
N ALA A 416 -35.31 -17.75 -8.45
CA ALA A 416 -35.67 -17.57 -7.06
C ALA A 416 -35.37 -16.13 -6.59
N ALA A 417 -34.20 -15.58 -6.95
CA ALA A 417 -33.84 -14.19 -6.69
C ALA A 417 -34.85 -13.23 -7.32
N ALA A 418 -35.22 -13.43 -8.59
CA ALA A 418 -36.22 -12.60 -9.26
C ALA A 418 -37.59 -12.63 -8.54
N MET A 419 -38.02 -13.78 -8.03
CA MET A 419 -39.25 -13.88 -7.25
C MET A 419 -39.14 -13.18 -5.89
N GLU A 420 -38.01 -13.33 -5.21
CA GLU A 420 -37.72 -12.68 -3.93
C GLU A 420 -37.64 -11.15 -4.07
N MET A 421 -37.05 -10.65 -5.16
CA MET A 421 -37.06 -9.24 -5.52
C MET A 421 -38.47 -8.69 -5.68
N GLN A 422 -39.36 -9.41 -6.37
CA GLN A 422 -40.77 -9.00 -6.48
C GLN A 422 -41.46 -9.00 -5.11
N GLY A 423 -41.12 -9.97 -4.24
CA GLY A 423 -41.52 -10.03 -2.83
C GLY A 423 -41.11 -8.78 -2.06
N ALA A 424 -39.82 -8.47 -2.06
CA ALA A 424 -39.25 -7.32 -1.37
C ALA A 424 -39.82 -5.98 -1.88
N MET A 425 -40.12 -5.89 -3.18
CA MET A 425 -40.80 -4.71 -3.74
C MET A 425 -42.22 -4.53 -3.22
N MET A 426 -42.93 -5.59 -2.85
CA MET A 426 -44.25 -5.44 -2.22
C MET A 426 -44.13 -4.77 -0.85
N GLU A 427 -43.15 -5.19 -0.04
CA GLU A 427 -42.89 -4.61 1.27
C GLU A 427 -42.39 -3.16 1.16
N PHE A 428 -41.43 -2.90 0.28
CA PHE A 428 -40.92 -1.56 0.01
C PHE A 428 -42.04 -0.60 -0.42
N ASN A 429 -42.93 -1.04 -1.30
CA ASN A 429 -44.06 -0.23 -1.73
C ASN A 429 -45.09 0.03 -0.63
N GLU A 430 -45.20 -0.84 0.36
CA GLU A 430 -46.10 -0.60 1.49
C GLU A 430 -45.61 0.56 2.35
N THR A 431 -44.32 0.59 2.66
CA THR A 431 -43.68 1.74 3.34
C THR A 431 -43.84 3.02 2.51
N ARG A 432 -43.58 2.96 1.20
CA ARG A 432 -43.75 4.12 0.30
C ARG A 432 -45.16 4.68 0.33
N ARG A 433 -46.19 3.82 0.32
CA ARG A 433 -47.59 4.26 0.40
C ARG A 433 -47.91 4.94 1.73
N GLN A 434 -47.36 4.44 2.84
CA GLN A 434 -47.53 5.05 4.15
C GLN A 434 -46.92 6.46 4.19
N ASP A 435 -45.82 6.67 3.46
CA ASP A 435 -45.16 7.96 3.31
C ASP A 435 -45.78 8.86 2.22
N GLY A 436 -46.90 8.44 1.62
CA GLY A 436 -47.60 9.19 0.57
C GLY A 436 -46.91 9.19 -0.78
N GLN A 437 -45.96 8.28 -1.01
CA GLN A 437 -45.20 8.15 -2.25
C GLN A 437 -45.85 7.15 -3.23
N GLU A 438 -45.57 7.31 -4.52
CA GLU A 438 -46.04 6.39 -5.56
C GLU A 438 -45.30 5.04 -5.49
N ALA A 439 -46.05 3.96 -5.76
CA ALA A 439 -45.51 2.61 -5.79
C ALA A 439 -44.71 2.34 -7.07
N ILE A 440 -43.56 1.70 -6.90
CA ILE A 440 -42.61 1.35 -7.93
C ILE A 440 -42.81 -0.10 -8.33
N ARG A 441 -42.90 -0.37 -9.64
CA ARG A 441 -43.05 -1.75 -10.13
C ARG A 441 -41.90 -2.10 -11.04
N VAL A 442 -41.44 -3.33 -10.92
CA VAL A 442 -40.25 -3.83 -11.63
C VAL A 442 -40.69 -4.92 -12.59
N GLY A 443 -40.14 -4.91 -13.80
CA GLY A 443 -40.20 -6.05 -14.70
C GLY A 443 -38.82 -6.70 -14.76
N ILE A 444 -38.76 -8.02 -14.66
CA ILE A 444 -37.52 -8.79 -14.59
C ILE A 444 -37.46 -9.77 -15.75
N GLY A 445 -36.33 -9.80 -16.46
CA GLY A 445 -36.06 -10.72 -17.56
C GLY A 445 -34.82 -11.58 -17.33
N LEU A 446 -34.91 -12.88 -17.56
CA LEU A 446 -33.80 -13.82 -17.40
C LEU A 446 -33.54 -14.65 -18.66
N SER A 447 -32.26 -14.87 -18.96
CA SER A 447 -31.81 -15.74 -20.05
C SER A 447 -30.64 -16.60 -19.60
N THR A 448 -30.63 -17.87 -20.00
CA THR A 448 -29.53 -18.79 -19.73
C THR A 448 -28.87 -19.21 -21.03
N GLY A 449 -27.55 -19.12 -21.09
CA GLY A 449 -26.80 -19.52 -22.28
C GLY A 449 -25.29 -19.34 -22.12
N GLU A 450 -24.55 -19.61 -23.19
CA GLU A 450 -23.11 -19.37 -23.22
C GLU A 450 -22.80 -17.87 -23.37
N ALA A 451 -21.88 -17.39 -22.55
CA ALA A 451 -21.35 -16.04 -22.59
C ALA A 451 -19.87 -16.05 -22.22
N VAL A 452 -19.10 -15.12 -22.79
CA VAL A 452 -17.71 -14.91 -22.40
C VAL A 452 -17.70 -14.07 -21.13
N ALA A 453 -17.21 -14.65 -20.03
CA ALA A 453 -17.14 -14.04 -18.72
C ALA A 453 -15.71 -13.65 -18.38
N GLY A 454 -15.46 -12.37 -18.08
CA GLY A 454 -14.11 -11.93 -17.74
C GLY A 454 -13.96 -10.42 -17.62
N TYR A 455 -12.72 -9.96 -17.40
CA TYR A 455 -12.42 -8.54 -17.27
C TYR A 455 -12.31 -7.89 -18.65
N MET A 456 -13.22 -6.96 -18.93
CA MET A 456 -13.27 -6.17 -20.15
C MET A 456 -12.93 -4.71 -19.88
N GLY A 457 -12.32 -4.05 -20.86
CA GLY A 457 -12.01 -2.62 -20.79
C GLY A 457 -10.54 -2.28 -21.11
N SER A 458 -10.08 -1.15 -20.58
CA SER A 458 -8.71 -0.65 -20.78
C SER A 458 -7.77 -1.16 -19.69
N SER A 459 -6.46 -0.96 -19.82
CA SER A 459 -5.51 -1.27 -18.74
C SER A 459 -5.72 -0.42 -17.48
N ARG A 460 -6.46 0.70 -17.60
CA ARG A 460 -6.73 1.65 -16.51
C ARG A 460 -8.14 1.50 -15.91
N ALA A 461 -9.01 0.75 -16.57
CA ALA A 461 -10.40 0.53 -16.15
C ALA A 461 -10.84 -0.83 -16.69
N LEU A 462 -10.79 -1.83 -15.81
CA LEU A 462 -11.25 -3.18 -16.06
C LEU A 462 -12.56 -3.39 -15.29
N HIS A 463 -13.55 -3.95 -15.96
CA HIS A 463 -14.82 -4.34 -15.36
C HIS A 463 -15.03 -5.82 -15.65
N TYR A 464 -15.27 -6.60 -14.59
CA TYR A 464 -15.70 -7.98 -14.76
C TYR A 464 -17.11 -7.96 -15.33
N THR A 465 -17.33 -8.63 -16.46
CA THR A 465 -18.64 -8.68 -17.08
C THR A 465 -18.81 -9.90 -17.98
N VAL A 466 -20.04 -10.17 -18.40
CA VAL A 466 -20.36 -11.20 -19.40
C VAL A 466 -20.77 -10.57 -20.72
N VAL A 467 -20.32 -11.16 -21.82
CA VAL A 467 -20.72 -10.75 -23.18
C VAL A 467 -21.13 -11.97 -23.98
N GLY A 468 -22.30 -11.90 -24.61
CA GLY A 468 -22.82 -12.96 -25.47
C GLY A 468 -24.30 -12.78 -25.78
N ASP A 469 -24.83 -13.65 -26.63
CA ASP A 469 -26.25 -13.61 -27.04
C ASP A 469 -27.21 -13.79 -25.86
N ALA A 470 -26.80 -14.53 -24.82
CA ALA A 470 -27.58 -14.69 -23.60
C ALA A 470 -27.86 -13.34 -22.92
N VAL A 471 -26.88 -12.43 -22.90
CA VAL A 471 -27.00 -11.08 -22.30
C VAL A 471 -28.01 -10.23 -23.06
N ASN A 472 -27.83 -10.14 -24.38
CA ASN A 472 -28.74 -9.37 -25.25
C ASN A 472 -30.16 -9.93 -25.24
N THR A 473 -30.30 -11.25 -25.06
CA THR A 473 -31.61 -11.89 -24.95
C THR A 473 -32.26 -11.61 -23.59
N ALA A 474 -31.51 -11.64 -22.49
CA ALA A 474 -32.04 -11.26 -21.17
C ALA A 474 -32.58 -9.83 -21.16
N ALA A 475 -31.86 -8.88 -21.77
CA ALA A 475 -32.33 -7.49 -21.90
C ALA A 475 -33.66 -7.41 -22.67
N ARG A 476 -33.76 -8.04 -23.85
CA ARG A 476 -35.01 -8.07 -24.64
C ARG A 476 -36.16 -8.75 -23.91
N VAL A 477 -35.87 -9.79 -23.13
CA VAL A 477 -36.85 -10.48 -22.29
C VAL A 477 -37.32 -9.58 -21.15
N CYS A 478 -36.44 -8.75 -20.60
CA CYS A 478 -36.81 -7.74 -19.61
C CYS A 478 -37.71 -6.66 -20.23
N ASP A 479 -37.45 -6.22 -21.46
CA ASP A 479 -38.27 -5.20 -22.13
C ASP A 479 -39.75 -5.62 -22.26
N VAL A 480 -40.01 -6.91 -22.49
CA VAL A 480 -41.37 -7.45 -22.59
C VAL A 480 -42.01 -7.77 -21.23
N ALA A 481 -41.23 -7.80 -20.15
CA ALA A 481 -41.74 -8.09 -18.81
C ALA A 481 -42.62 -6.93 -18.30
N GLY A 482 -43.88 -7.22 -18.00
CA GLY A 482 -44.80 -6.25 -17.42
C GLY A 482 -44.49 -5.90 -15.95
N PRO A 483 -45.20 -4.91 -15.38
CA PRO A 483 -45.03 -4.52 -13.98
C PRO A 483 -45.34 -5.71 -13.04
N GLY A 484 -44.37 -6.10 -12.22
CA GLY A 484 -44.51 -7.24 -11.29
C GLY A 484 -44.29 -8.61 -11.95
N GLN A 485 -43.87 -8.66 -13.22
CA GLN A 485 -43.64 -9.92 -13.94
C GLN A 485 -42.18 -10.32 -13.94
N VAL A 486 -41.96 -11.64 -13.91
CA VAL A 486 -40.69 -12.29 -14.17
C VAL A 486 -40.86 -13.09 -15.46
N VAL A 487 -40.07 -12.77 -16.48
CA VAL A 487 -40.08 -13.47 -17.77
C VAL A 487 -38.74 -14.17 -17.96
N VAL A 488 -38.80 -15.43 -18.39
CA VAL A 488 -37.62 -16.26 -18.58
C VAL A 488 -37.58 -16.82 -19.99
N THR A 489 -36.38 -17.00 -20.54
CA THR A 489 -36.22 -17.77 -21.78
C THR A 489 -36.56 -19.25 -21.58
N ARG A 490 -36.82 -19.96 -22.69
CA ARG A 490 -37.02 -21.41 -22.68
C ARG A 490 -35.84 -22.16 -22.04
N ALA A 491 -34.60 -21.77 -22.36
CA ALA A 491 -33.41 -22.41 -21.79
C ALA A 491 -33.38 -22.29 -20.26
N THR A 492 -33.70 -21.11 -19.71
CA THR A 492 -33.84 -20.92 -18.27
C THR A 492 -34.96 -21.80 -17.70
N ALA A 493 -36.12 -21.84 -18.35
CA ALA A 493 -37.27 -22.65 -17.91
C ALA A 493 -36.96 -24.16 -17.87
N GLU A 494 -36.20 -24.66 -18.85
CA GLU A 494 -35.75 -26.06 -18.89
C GLU A 494 -34.77 -26.38 -17.75
N GLU A 495 -33.88 -25.46 -17.39
CA GLU A 495 -32.88 -25.67 -16.33
C GLU A 495 -33.45 -25.58 -14.91
N ILE A 496 -34.52 -24.80 -14.70
CA ILE A 496 -35.23 -24.78 -13.40
C ILE A 496 -36.11 -26.02 -13.20
N GLY A 497 -36.54 -26.67 -14.29
CA GLY A 497 -37.43 -27.83 -14.26
C GLY A 497 -38.74 -27.56 -13.53
N ASP A 498 -39.29 -28.58 -12.86
CA ASP A 498 -40.58 -28.48 -12.15
C ASP A 498 -40.48 -27.76 -10.78
N ARG A 499 -39.34 -27.14 -10.47
CA ARG A 499 -39.11 -26.49 -9.17
C ARG A 499 -39.87 -25.18 -9.02
N ILE A 500 -40.24 -24.53 -10.13
CA ILE A 500 -40.96 -23.27 -10.19
C ILE A 500 -42.00 -23.37 -11.31
N GLU A 501 -43.23 -22.94 -11.03
CA GLU A 501 -44.32 -22.97 -12.02
C GLU A 501 -44.09 -21.89 -13.09
N VAL A 502 -44.09 -22.28 -14.36
CA VAL A 502 -43.91 -21.38 -15.51
C VAL A 502 -45.13 -21.44 -16.41
N ARG A 503 -45.59 -20.27 -16.88
CA ARG A 503 -46.68 -20.14 -17.84
C ARG A 503 -46.16 -19.51 -19.14
N ALA A 504 -46.64 -20.01 -20.28
CA ALA A 504 -46.36 -19.39 -21.58
C ALA A 504 -46.95 -17.97 -21.63
N LEU A 505 -46.13 -17.02 -22.12
CA LEU A 505 -46.47 -15.61 -22.23
C LEU A 505 -47.56 -15.35 -23.28
#